data_AF-U1GFS1-F1
#
_entry.id   AF-U1GFS1-F1
#
_cell.length_a   1.000
_cell.length_b   1.000
_cell.length_c   1.000
_cell.angle_alpha   90.00
_cell.angle_beta   90.00
_cell.angle_gamma   90.00
#
_symmetry.space_group_name_H-M   'P 1'
#
loop_
_entity.id
_entity.type
_entity.pdbx_description
1 polymer ?
#
loop_
_entity_poly.entity_id
_entity_poly.type
_entity_poly.pdbx_seq_one_letter_code
_entity_poly.pdbx_strand_id
1 'polypeptide(L)'
;MMSEELTRRGYCTYTFNLNGVPHSSFISLTGDMRESAKGLGAFITMVLTRTHSDKVDLVGWSQGAGPLPNQYLKFENGASKVDHFIGLVPSNHGTTAYGLNLFLNSTTSKLGARFDDSMTLLNGMSAPQQLQGSDFNKALYDTPVTQPGVKYTIITSTHDHVVVPYTNAYLHEPGVKNVLLQNICPTDKTGHGNITYDPNVIQMVDNELDSAHAHAVQCTPMKFIG
;
A
#
# COMPACT_ATOMS: atom_id res chain seq x y z
N MET A 1 -14.74 0.82 8.90
CA MET A 1 -13.51 0.83 8.07
C MET A 1 -12.76 2.14 8.28
N MET A 2 -11.43 2.17 8.04
CA MET A 2 -10.60 3.38 8.20
C MET A 2 -11.15 4.63 7.51
N SER A 3 -11.62 4.53 6.27
CA SER A 3 -12.20 5.67 5.53
C SER A 3 -13.42 6.28 6.25
N GLU A 4 -14.30 5.45 6.81
CA GLU A 4 -15.47 5.91 7.56
C GLU A 4 -15.05 6.61 8.86
N GLU A 5 -14.02 6.11 9.55
CA GLU A 5 -13.53 6.70 10.78
C GLU A 5 -12.81 8.03 10.51
N LEU A 6 -11.98 8.12 9.47
CA LEU A 6 -11.40 9.39 9.03
C LEU A 6 -12.50 10.38 8.59
N THR A 7 -13.55 9.92 7.92
CA THR A 7 -14.69 10.79 7.59
C THR A 7 -15.37 11.35 8.85
N ARG A 8 -15.56 10.53 9.88
CA ARG A 8 -16.09 10.99 11.18
C ARG A 8 -15.19 12.01 11.87
N ARG A 9 -13.88 11.95 11.61
CA ARG A 9 -12.88 12.91 12.11
C ARG A 9 -12.79 14.20 11.28
N GLY A 10 -13.58 14.32 10.21
CA GLY A 10 -13.70 15.54 9.43
C GLY A 10 -12.93 15.54 8.11
N TYR A 11 -12.28 14.44 7.73
CA TYR A 11 -11.61 14.33 6.43
C TYR A 11 -12.60 14.09 5.29
N CYS A 12 -12.38 14.73 4.14
CA CYS A 12 -13.04 14.38 2.89
C CYS A 12 -12.40 13.11 2.30
N THR A 13 -12.94 11.93 2.62
CA THR A 13 -12.37 10.67 2.13
C THR A 13 -12.93 10.25 0.77
N TYR A 14 -12.05 9.75 -0.09
CA TYR A 14 -12.39 9.24 -1.41
C TYR A 14 -11.73 7.88 -1.62
N THR A 15 -12.50 6.90 -2.08
CA THR A 15 -12.02 5.55 -2.40
C THR A 15 -12.35 5.19 -3.83
N PHE A 16 -11.56 4.31 -4.45
CA PHE A 16 -11.77 3.89 -5.82
C PHE A 16 -11.62 2.38 -5.96
N ASN A 17 -12.26 1.84 -6.99
CA ASN A 17 -12.18 0.46 -7.42
C ASN A 17 -11.97 0.48 -8.94
N LEU A 18 -10.84 -0.03 -9.42
CA LEU A 18 -10.52 -0.11 -10.84
C LEU A 18 -9.69 -1.36 -11.15
N ASN A 19 -9.52 -1.64 -12.44
CA ASN A 19 -8.67 -2.72 -12.96
C ASN A 19 -8.85 -4.06 -12.24
N GLY A 20 -10.12 -4.42 -12.01
CA GLY A 20 -10.53 -5.65 -11.36
C GLY A 20 -10.70 -6.82 -12.31
N VAL A 21 -11.10 -7.97 -11.77
CA VAL A 21 -11.42 -9.16 -12.57
C VAL A 21 -12.56 -8.83 -13.55
N PRO A 22 -12.47 -9.22 -14.84
CA PRO A 22 -13.53 -8.96 -15.80
C PRO A 22 -14.88 -9.48 -15.28
N HIS A 23 -15.92 -8.67 -15.47
CA HIS A 23 -17.30 -8.99 -15.04
C HIS A 23 -17.51 -9.12 -13.52
N SER A 24 -16.56 -8.68 -12.68
CA SER A 24 -16.73 -8.57 -11.22
C SER A 24 -16.39 -7.16 -10.74
N SER A 25 -17.33 -6.50 -10.08
CA SER A 25 -17.08 -5.21 -9.40
C SER A 25 -16.55 -5.37 -7.97
N PHE A 26 -16.57 -6.60 -7.44
CA PHE A 26 -16.19 -6.88 -6.04
C PHE A 26 -14.70 -7.12 -5.85
N ILE A 27 -13.98 -7.48 -6.92
CA ILE A 27 -12.54 -7.78 -6.88
C ILE A 27 -11.84 -6.79 -7.79
N SER A 28 -11.19 -5.80 -7.18
CA SER A 28 -10.49 -4.70 -7.88
C SER A 28 -8.97 -4.79 -7.70
N LEU A 29 -8.23 -4.01 -8.49
CA LEU A 29 -6.76 -3.89 -8.43
C LEU A 29 -6.02 -5.23 -8.61
N THR A 30 -6.59 -6.10 -9.44
CA THR A 30 -5.99 -7.40 -9.79
C THR A 30 -5.14 -7.32 -11.04
N GLY A 31 -5.43 -6.39 -11.96
CA GLY A 31 -4.69 -6.25 -13.21
C GLY A 31 -3.29 -5.67 -13.03
N ASP A 32 -2.65 -5.32 -14.15
CA ASP A 32 -1.29 -4.75 -14.11
C ASP A 32 -1.25 -3.47 -13.25
N MET A 33 -0.34 -3.43 -12.27
CA MET A 33 -0.18 -2.29 -11.37
C MET A 33 0.30 -1.02 -12.09
N ARG A 34 0.99 -1.13 -13.23
CA ARG A 34 1.38 0.01 -14.07
C ARG A 34 0.16 0.70 -14.66
N GLU A 35 -0.80 -0.07 -15.17
CA GLU A 35 -2.07 0.49 -15.66
C GLU A 35 -2.95 0.98 -14.51
N SER A 36 -2.95 0.25 -13.39
CA SER A 36 -3.66 0.69 -12.18
C SER A 36 -3.14 2.02 -11.65
N ALA A 37 -1.83 2.29 -11.76
CA ALA A 37 -1.20 3.55 -11.33
C ALA A 37 -1.67 4.75 -12.18
N LYS A 38 -1.85 4.57 -13.49
CA LYS A 38 -2.46 5.59 -14.36
C LYS A 38 -3.91 5.86 -13.94
N GLY A 39 -4.65 4.79 -13.63
CA GLY A 39 -6.01 4.87 -13.10
C GLY A 39 -6.08 5.64 -11.77
N LEU A 40 -5.14 5.38 -10.85
CA LEU A 40 -4.98 6.16 -9.62
C LEU A 40 -4.71 7.65 -9.93
N GLY A 41 -3.85 7.95 -10.90
CA GLY A 41 -3.58 9.33 -11.32
C GLY A 41 -4.82 10.06 -11.86
N ALA A 42 -5.64 9.37 -12.66
CA ALA A 42 -6.91 9.92 -13.14
C ALA A 42 -7.89 10.16 -11.98
N PHE A 43 -7.98 9.22 -11.03
CA PHE A 43 -8.81 9.36 -9.84
C PHE A 43 -8.38 10.55 -8.96
N ILE A 44 -7.09 10.69 -8.68
CA ILE A 44 -6.55 11.83 -7.93
C ILE A 44 -6.88 13.15 -8.64
N THR A 45 -6.71 13.21 -9.96
CA THR A 45 -7.05 14.42 -10.75
C THR A 45 -8.53 14.79 -10.59
N MET A 46 -9.42 13.80 -10.60
CA MET A 46 -10.85 14.02 -10.34
C MET A 46 -11.10 14.54 -8.92
N VAL A 47 -10.44 13.97 -7.91
CA VAL A 47 -10.57 14.42 -6.51
C VAL A 47 -10.11 15.87 -6.37
N LEU A 48 -8.90 16.21 -6.83
CA LEU A 48 -8.36 17.58 -6.78
C LEU A 48 -9.30 18.58 -7.46
N THR A 49 -9.85 18.23 -8.63
CA THR A 49 -10.80 19.07 -9.35
C THR A 49 -12.08 19.30 -8.54
N ARG A 50 -12.58 18.27 -7.86
CA ARG A 50 -13.81 18.33 -7.07
C ARG A 50 -13.63 19.09 -5.75
N THR A 51 -12.47 18.97 -5.11
CA THR A 51 -12.19 19.59 -3.83
C THR A 51 -11.54 20.96 -3.95
N HIS A 52 -11.11 21.34 -5.16
CA HIS A 52 -10.29 22.53 -5.41
C HIS A 52 -9.00 22.55 -4.57
N SER A 53 -8.41 21.36 -4.36
CA SER A 53 -7.14 21.19 -3.65
C SER A 53 -6.00 21.04 -4.65
N ASP A 54 -4.79 21.45 -4.26
CA ASP A 54 -3.58 21.27 -5.10
C ASP A 54 -2.97 19.88 -4.95
N LYS A 55 -3.14 19.27 -3.78
CA LYS A 55 -2.61 17.95 -3.42
C LYS A 55 -3.62 17.13 -2.62
N VAL A 56 -3.42 15.82 -2.61
CA VAL A 56 -4.10 14.88 -1.71
C VAL A 56 -3.11 14.21 -0.77
N ASP A 57 -3.62 13.65 0.33
CA ASP A 57 -2.93 12.62 1.09
C ASP A 57 -3.42 11.24 0.66
N LEU A 58 -2.50 10.30 0.53
CA LEU A 58 -2.79 8.91 0.17
C LEU A 58 -2.63 8.02 1.39
N VAL A 59 -3.69 7.32 1.77
CA VAL A 59 -3.64 6.23 2.75
C VAL A 59 -3.94 4.92 2.04
N GLY A 60 -3.01 3.98 2.13
CA GLY A 60 -3.07 2.73 1.39
C GLY A 60 -3.00 1.51 2.28
N TRP A 61 -3.44 0.36 1.77
CA TRP A 61 -3.30 -0.95 2.40
C TRP A 61 -2.69 -1.98 1.44
N SER A 62 -1.74 -2.79 1.92
CA SER A 62 -1.14 -3.90 1.16
C SER A 62 -0.53 -3.44 -0.18
N GLN A 63 -0.95 -4.00 -1.32
CA GLN A 63 -0.59 -3.51 -2.66
C GLN A 63 -0.79 -1.99 -2.80
N GLY A 64 -1.94 -1.51 -2.33
CA GLY A 64 -2.31 -0.10 -2.35
C GLY A 64 -1.57 0.77 -1.34
N ALA A 65 -0.77 0.18 -0.44
CA ALA A 65 0.08 0.87 0.53
C ALA A 65 1.53 1.04 0.08
N GLY A 66 1.91 0.49 -1.07
CA GLY A 66 3.31 0.47 -1.50
C GLY A 66 3.45 0.38 -3.01
N PRO A 67 3.49 -0.83 -3.59
CA PRO A 67 3.74 -1.02 -5.02
C PRO A 67 2.92 -0.13 -5.95
N LEU A 68 1.60 -0.03 -5.72
CA LEU A 68 0.71 0.74 -6.59
C LEU A 68 0.93 2.27 -6.47
N PRO A 69 0.84 2.91 -5.28
CA PRO A 69 1.10 4.34 -5.18
C PRO A 69 2.54 4.73 -5.53
N ASN A 70 3.53 3.91 -5.17
CA ASN A 70 4.92 4.22 -5.52
C ASN A 70 5.16 4.18 -7.04
N GLN A 71 4.51 3.26 -7.76
CA GLN A 71 4.51 3.27 -9.23
C GLN A 71 3.96 4.58 -9.77
N TYR A 72 2.84 5.07 -9.24
CA TYR A 72 2.24 6.35 -9.62
C TYR A 72 3.16 7.54 -9.30
N LEU A 73 3.69 7.59 -8.07
CA LEU A 73 4.55 8.67 -7.61
C LEU A 73 5.81 8.77 -8.46
N LYS A 74 6.48 7.64 -8.71
CA LYS A 74 7.78 7.58 -9.39
C LYS A 74 7.70 7.69 -10.91
N PHE A 75 6.72 7.05 -11.54
CA PHE A 75 6.69 6.92 -13.01
C PHE A 75 5.56 7.69 -13.69
N GLU A 76 4.52 8.11 -12.97
CA GLU A 76 3.34 8.78 -13.55
C GLU A 76 3.22 10.25 -13.12
N ASN A 77 4.36 10.88 -12.76
CA ASN A 77 4.45 12.28 -12.32
C ASN A 77 3.52 12.60 -11.13
N GLY A 78 3.30 11.61 -10.25
CA GLY A 78 2.36 11.71 -9.14
C GLY A 78 2.83 12.60 -7.99
N ALA A 79 4.14 12.78 -7.82
CA ALA A 79 4.72 13.54 -6.71
C ALA A 79 4.21 14.98 -6.60
N SER A 80 3.89 15.61 -7.73
CA SER A 80 3.33 16.98 -7.76
C SER A 80 1.94 17.10 -7.14
N LYS A 81 1.21 15.98 -7.01
CA LYS A 81 -0.21 15.93 -6.60
C LYS A 81 -0.44 15.28 -5.23
N VAL A 82 0.63 14.86 -4.55
CA VAL A 82 0.55 14.17 -3.26
C VAL A 82 1.37 14.94 -2.23
N ASP A 83 0.82 15.18 -1.04
CA ASP A 83 1.56 15.78 0.09
C ASP A 83 2.15 14.70 0.99
N HIS A 84 1.30 13.78 1.45
CA HIS A 84 1.69 12.65 2.29
C HIS A 84 1.22 11.32 1.72
N PHE A 85 2.12 10.36 1.66
CA PHE A 85 1.79 8.95 1.45
C PHE A 85 1.98 8.13 2.73
N ILE A 86 0.89 7.54 3.22
CA ILE A 86 0.83 6.67 4.39
C ILE A 86 0.50 5.25 3.95
N GLY A 87 1.46 4.34 4.07
CA GLY A 87 1.31 2.94 3.69
C GLY A 87 1.10 2.03 4.90
N LEU A 88 0.01 1.25 4.91
CA LEU A 88 -0.26 0.22 5.91
C LEU A 88 0.11 -1.16 5.37
N VAL A 89 1.04 -1.85 6.04
CA VAL A 89 1.55 -3.19 5.67
C VAL A 89 1.86 -3.36 4.18
N PRO A 90 2.60 -2.43 3.54
CA PRO A 90 2.89 -2.55 2.12
C PRO A 90 3.77 -3.73 1.76
N SER A 91 3.57 -4.27 0.56
CA SER A 91 4.46 -5.24 -0.08
C SER A 91 5.61 -4.54 -0.84
N ASN A 92 6.26 -3.53 -0.23
CA ASN A 92 7.28 -2.70 -0.90
C ASN A 92 8.40 -3.55 -1.50
N HIS A 93 9.10 -4.37 -0.72
CA HIS A 93 10.13 -5.28 -1.25
C HIS A 93 9.57 -6.66 -1.62
N GLY A 94 8.27 -6.71 -1.94
CA GLY A 94 7.53 -7.90 -2.32
C GLY A 94 7.22 -8.85 -1.16
N THR A 95 6.36 -9.82 -1.45
CA THR A 95 6.12 -10.98 -0.59
C THR A 95 6.88 -12.20 -1.10
N THR A 96 7.28 -13.07 -0.18
CA THR A 96 7.79 -14.41 -0.51
C THR A 96 6.68 -15.40 -0.82
N ALA A 97 5.42 -15.08 -0.52
CA ALA A 97 4.28 -16.02 -0.60
C ALA A 97 4.63 -17.39 0.03
N TYR A 98 5.25 -17.37 1.21
CA TYR A 98 5.75 -18.57 1.91
C TYR A 98 6.73 -19.43 1.10
N GLY A 99 7.57 -18.79 0.29
CA GLY A 99 8.60 -19.46 -0.53
C GLY A 99 8.11 -19.88 -1.92
N LEU A 100 6.82 -19.71 -2.24
CA LEU A 100 6.29 -19.96 -3.59
C LEU A 100 6.90 -19.00 -4.62
N ASN A 101 7.37 -17.83 -4.21
CA ASN A 101 8.04 -16.89 -5.09
C ASN A 101 9.26 -17.51 -5.82
N LEU A 102 9.97 -18.46 -5.21
CA LEU A 102 11.12 -19.14 -5.84
C LEU A 102 10.73 -19.96 -7.07
N PHE A 103 9.46 -20.37 -7.18
CA PHE A 103 8.95 -21.18 -8.28
C PHE A 103 8.08 -20.37 -9.24
N LEU A 104 7.37 -19.37 -8.70
CA LEU A 104 6.41 -18.53 -9.41
C LEU A 104 7.01 -17.24 -9.98
N ASN A 105 8.27 -16.91 -9.67
CA ASN A 105 8.93 -15.77 -10.28
C ASN A 105 9.40 -16.10 -11.71
N SER A 106 8.76 -15.45 -12.70
CA SER A 106 9.03 -15.63 -14.12
C SER A 106 10.46 -15.30 -14.55
N THR A 107 11.16 -14.45 -13.79
CA THR A 107 12.57 -14.09 -14.05
C THR A 107 13.55 -15.24 -13.79
N THR A 108 13.11 -16.26 -13.04
CA THR A 108 13.98 -17.37 -12.61
C THR A 108 13.43 -18.76 -12.97
N SER A 109 12.19 -18.85 -13.48
CA SER A 109 11.48 -20.12 -13.63
C SER A 109 10.51 -20.13 -14.82
N LYS A 110 10.53 -21.22 -15.61
CA LYS A 110 9.52 -21.48 -16.66
C LYS A 110 8.10 -21.65 -16.08
N LEU A 111 7.98 -22.15 -14.85
CA LEU A 111 6.69 -22.24 -14.17
C LEU A 111 6.19 -20.83 -13.81
N GLY A 112 7.08 -19.93 -13.43
CA GLY A 112 6.75 -18.52 -13.21
C GLY A 112 6.25 -17.84 -14.49
N ALA A 113 6.90 -18.06 -15.63
CA ALA A 113 6.41 -17.52 -16.91
C ALA A 113 4.97 -18.00 -17.24
N ARG A 114 4.67 -19.29 -17.02
CA ARG A 114 3.31 -19.82 -17.20
C ARG A 114 2.31 -19.27 -16.20
N PHE A 115 2.76 -18.98 -14.98
CA PHE A 115 1.94 -18.35 -13.95
C PHE A 115 1.57 -16.92 -14.38
N ASP A 116 2.53 -16.14 -14.86
CA ASP A 116 2.29 -14.79 -15.40
C ASP A 116 1.34 -14.81 -16.60
N ASP A 117 1.51 -15.73 -17.55
CA ASP A 117 0.59 -15.89 -18.69
C ASP A 117 -0.85 -16.16 -18.22
N SER A 118 -1.00 -17.03 -17.21
CA SER A 118 -2.30 -17.38 -16.63
C SER A 118 -2.93 -16.18 -15.90
N MET A 119 -2.14 -15.44 -15.15
CA MET A 119 -2.58 -14.23 -14.45
C MET A 119 -2.93 -13.13 -15.43
N THR A 120 -2.21 -12.99 -16.54
CA THR A 120 -2.55 -12.05 -17.62
C THR A 120 -3.95 -12.32 -18.16
N LEU A 121 -4.26 -13.58 -18.47
CA LEU A 121 -5.58 -13.97 -18.99
C LEU A 121 -6.73 -13.66 -18.02
N LEU A 122 -6.46 -13.73 -16.71
CA LEU A 122 -7.45 -13.51 -15.65
C LEU A 122 -7.53 -12.05 -15.17
N ASN A 123 -6.77 -11.14 -15.78
CA ASN A 123 -6.51 -9.79 -15.25
C ASN A 123 -6.05 -9.80 -13.78
N GLY A 124 -5.10 -10.70 -13.48
CA GLY A 124 -4.54 -10.98 -12.17
C GLY A 124 -3.05 -10.61 -12.03
N MET A 125 -2.50 -9.80 -12.94
CA MET A 125 -1.07 -9.49 -13.00
C MET A 125 -0.50 -8.82 -11.74
N SER A 126 -1.32 -8.21 -10.89
CA SER A 126 -0.83 -7.67 -9.63
C SER A 126 -0.30 -8.74 -8.67
N ALA A 127 -0.73 -9.99 -8.79
CA ALA A 127 -0.22 -11.10 -7.97
C ALA A 127 1.27 -11.42 -8.28
N PRO A 128 1.66 -11.76 -9.51
CA PRO A 128 3.07 -12.02 -9.84
C PRO A 128 3.94 -10.77 -9.67
N GLN A 129 3.41 -9.58 -9.96
CA GLN A 129 4.15 -8.33 -9.78
C GLN A 129 4.49 -8.03 -8.31
N GLN A 130 3.70 -8.51 -7.35
CA GLN A 130 3.99 -8.35 -5.91
C GLN A 130 4.95 -9.41 -5.33
N LEU A 131 5.34 -10.42 -6.12
CA LEU A 131 6.35 -11.37 -5.68
C LEU A 131 7.71 -10.69 -5.57
N GLN A 132 8.45 -11.02 -4.51
CA GLN A 132 9.81 -10.54 -4.33
C GLN A 132 10.69 -10.92 -5.52
N GLY A 133 11.39 -9.92 -6.07
CA GLY A 133 12.28 -10.08 -7.22
C GLY A 133 11.57 -10.19 -8.58
N SER A 134 10.25 -9.93 -8.66
CA SER A 134 9.57 -9.76 -9.94
C SER A 134 10.17 -8.58 -10.72
N ASP A 135 10.00 -8.54 -12.03
CA ASP A 135 10.49 -7.40 -12.84
C ASP A 135 9.84 -6.07 -12.45
N PHE A 136 8.58 -6.11 -12.03
CA PHE A 136 7.90 -4.93 -11.50
C PHE A 136 8.57 -4.45 -10.19
N ASN A 137 8.79 -5.38 -9.24
CA ASN A 137 9.39 -5.05 -7.96
C ASN A 137 10.82 -4.50 -8.13
N LYS A 138 11.65 -5.14 -8.95
CA LYS A 138 12.99 -4.67 -9.29
C LYS A 138 12.97 -3.28 -9.92
N ALA A 139 12.15 -3.06 -10.95
CA ALA A 139 12.05 -1.77 -11.62
C ALA A 139 11.64 -0.64 -10.65
N LEU A 140 10.78 -0.93 -9.68
CA LEU A 140 10.28 0.05 -8.74
C LEU A 140 11.26 0.34 -7.59
N TYR A 141 11.92 -0.68 -7.03
CA TYR A 141 12.67 -0.60 -5.78
C TYR A 141 14.20 -0.81 -5.87
N ASP A 142 14.77 -1.24 -7.01
CA ASP A 142 16.24 -1.34 -7.18
C ASP A 142 16.93 0.04 -7.25
N THR A 143 16.13 1.11 -7.32
CA THR A 143 16.57 2.51 -7.25
C THR A 143 15.66 3.26 -6.28
N PRO A 144 16.10 4.40 -5.70
CA PRO A 144 15.30 5.16 -4.75
C PRO A 144 13.86 5.35 -5.24
N VAL A 145 12.89 4.97 -4.40
CA VAL A 145 11.46 5.01 -4.73
C VAL A 145 10.80 6.30 -4.26
N THR A 146 11.30 6.90 -3.18
CA THR A 146 10.75 8.14 -2.64
C THR A 146 10.94 9.30 -3.61
N GLN A 147 9.93 10.17 -3.68
CA GLN A 147 9.92 11.32 -4.57
C GLN A 147 10.07 12.62 -3.78
N PRO A 148 10.84 13.60 -4.29
CA PRO A 148 10.95 14.92 -3.66
C PRO A 148 9.59 15.58 -3.46
N GLY A 149 9.40 16.21 -2.30
CA GLY A 149 8.18 16.95 -1.99
C GLY A 149 6.98 16.10 -1.52
N VAL A 150 7.19 14.79 -1.30
CA VAL A 150 6.20 13.87 -0.72
C VAL A 150 6.72 13.36 0.62
N LYS A 151 5.88 13.41 1.67
CA LYS A 151 6.16 12.79 2.97
C LYS A 151 5.79 11.31 2.90
N TYR A 152 6.58 10.45 3.54
CA TYR A 152 6.36 9.00 3.54
C TYR A 152 6.26 8.50 4.97
N THR A 153 5.15 7.86 5.32
CA THR A 153 5.00 7.11 6.56
C THR A 153 4.60 5.68 6.26
N ILE A 154 5.36 4.70 6.74
CA ILE A 154 5.06 3.29 6.60
C ILE A 154 4.71 2.72 7.97
N ILE A 155 3.52 2.17 8.12
CA ILE A 155 3.07 1.51 9.36
C ILE A 155 2.97 0.01 9.08
N THR A 156 3.73 -0.79 9.82
CA THR A 156 3.73 -2.25 9.69
C THR A 156 3.50 -2.94 11.04
N SER A 157 3.32 -4.26 11.01
CA SER A 157 3.11 -5.10 12.18
C SER A 157 4.02 -6.32 12.14
N THR A 158 4.57 -6.69 13.30
CA THR A 158 5.27 -7.97 13.49
C THR A 158 4.39 -9.20 13.22
N HIS A 159 3.06 -9.01 13.24
CA HIS A 159 2.07 -10.05 12.98
C HIS A 159 1.58 -10.06 11.52
N ASP A 160 2.24 -9.33 10.61
CA ASP A 160 1.96 -9.45 9.19
C ASP A 160 2.32 -10.87 8.69
N HIS A 161 1.32 -11.58 8.20
CA HIS A 161 1.44 -12.95 7.69
C HIS A 161 1.41 -13.01 6.15
N VAL A 162 1.23 -11.88 5.46
CA VAL A 162 1.21 -11.81 4.00
C VAL A 162 2.54 -11.26 3.48
N VAL A 163 3.04 -10.18 4.09
CA VAL A 163 4.35 -9.59 3.77
C VAL A 163 5.36 -10.12 4.77
N VAL A 164 6.06 -11.19 4.39
CA VAL A 164 7.01 -11.91 5.27
C VAL A 164 8.42 -11.90 4.66
N PRO A 165 9.44 -11.40 5.40
CA PRO A 165 9.34 -10.78 6.73
C PRO A 165 8.62 -9.43 6.70
N TYR A 166 7.97 -9.03 7.79
CA TYR A 166 7.22 -7.76 7.87
C TYR A 166 8.08 -6.52 7.57
N THR A 167 9.40 -6.65 7.71
CA THR A 167 10.39 -5.62 7.38
C THR A 167 10.47 -5.33 5.88
N ASN A 168 9.98 -6.22 5.00
CA ASN A 168 9.86 -5.94 3.57
C ASN A 168 8.94 -4.74 3.29
N ALA A 169 8.07 -4.39 4.25
CA ALA A 169 7.24 -3.20 4.18
C ALA A 169 8.04 -1.90 4.25
N TYR A 170 9.14 -1.85 5.00
CA TYR A 170 9.87 -0.61 5.22
C TYR A 170 10.51 -0.07 3.96
N LEU A 171 10.67 1.26 3.90
CA LEU A 171 11.53 1.95 2.93
C LEU A 171 12.72 2.56 3.68
N HIS A 172 13.93 2.19 3.30
CA HIS A 172 15.15 2.68 3.93
C HIS A 172 15.76 3.84 3.12
N GLU A 173 15.00 4.92 3.02
CA GLU A 173 15.39 6.12 2.27
C GLU A 173 15.28 7.39 3.15
N PRO A 174 16.04 8.45 2.85
CA PRO A 174 16.00 9.69 3.63
C PRO A 174 14.58 10.27 3.75
N GLY A 175 14.19 10.66 4.96
CA GLY A 175 12.90 11.31 5.21
C GLY A 175 11.71 10.37 5.36
N VAL A 176 11.88 9.04 5.20
CA VAL A 176 10.81 8.07 5.45
C VAL A 176 10.65 7.83 6.95
N LYS A 177 9.41 7.90 7.44
CA LYS A 177 9.03 7.49 8.80
C LYS A 177 8.52 6.05 8.79
N ASN A 178 9.35 5.11 9.26
CA ASN A 178 8.95 3.72 9.45
C ASN A 178 8.45 3.50 10.89
N VAL A 179 7.20 3.05 11.02
CA VAL A 179 6.50 2.83 12.29
C VAL A 179 6.19 1.34 12.44
N LEU A 180 6.54 0.79 13.59
CA LEU A 180 6.10 -0.55 14.00
C LEU A 180 4.95 -0.42 14.99
N LEU A 181 3.80 -0.99 14.68
CA LEU A 181 2.62 -0.99 15.56
C LEU A 181 2.98 -1.43 16.99
N GLN A 182 3.75 -2.52 17.13
CA GLN A 182 4.13 -3.05 18.43
C GLN A 182 5.12 -2.18 19.23
N ASN A 183 5.79 -1.19 18.61
CA ASN A 183 6.59 -0.22 19.36
C ASN A 183 5.71 0.81 20.07
N ILE A 184 4.49 1.06 19.59
CA ILE A 184 3.54 1.99 20.18
C ILE A 184 2.55 1.24 21.07
N CYS A 185 2.01 0.13 20.58
CA CYS A 185 1.05 -0.72 21.28
C CYS A 185 1.56 -2.17 21.36
N PRO A 186 2.38 -2.53 22.37
CA PRO A 186 3.06 -3.84 22.42
C PRO A 186 2.13 -5.06 22.50
N THR A 187 0.93 -4.91 23.06
CA THR A 187 -0.05 -5.99 23.19
C THR A 187 -0.95 -6.16 21.97
N ASP A 188 -0.82 -5.26 20.99
CA ASP A 188 -1.59 -5.29 19.75
C ASP A 188 -1.08 -6.40 18.82
N LYS A 189 -1.97 -7.32 18.44
CA LYS A 189 -1.67 -8.47 17.59
C LYS A 189 -2.23 -8.34 16.17
N THR A 190 -2.71 -7.16 15.78
CA THR A 190 -3.23 -6.88 14.45
C THR A 190 -2.25 -7.32 13.36
N GLY A 191 -2.74 -8.09 12.39
CA GLY A 191 -1.98 -8.59 11.25
C GLY A 191 -2.40 -7.88 9.96
N HIS A 192 -2.04 -8.49 8.83
CA HIS A 192 -2.27 -7.90 7.50
C HIS A 192 -3.76 -7.63 7.21
N GLY A 193 -4.65 -8.56 7.57
CA GLY A 193 -6.06 -8.53 7.18
C GLY A 193 -6.92 -7.52 7.95
N ASN A 194 -6.54 -7.18 9.20
CA ASN A 194 -7.36 -6.34 10.07
C ASN A 194 -6.76 -4.97 10.41
N ILE A 195 -5.60 -4.61 9.87
CA ILE A 195 -4.91 -3.36 10.19
C ILE A 195 -5.70 -2.09 9.85
N THR A 196 -6.55 -2.14 8.84
CA THR A 196 -7.42 -1.02 8.44
C THR A 196 -8.66 -0.85 9.33
N TYR A 197 -8.86 -1.75 10.29
CA TYR A 197 -9.95 -1.71 11.28
C TYR A 197 -9.43 -1.45 12.70
N ASP A 198 -8.11 -1.40 12.87
CA ASP A 198 -7.47 -1.23 14.16
C ASP A 198 -7.58 0.23 14.62
N PRO A 199 -8.24 0.51 15.76
CA PRO A 199 -8.39 1.87 16.27
C PRO A 199 -7.05 2.53 16.63
N ASN A 200 -6.04 1.74 17.04
CA ASN A 200 -4.70 2.25 17.33
C ASN A 200 -4.04 2.74 16.04
N VAL A 201 -4.13 1.93 14.98
CA VAL A 201 -3.56 2.30 13.67
C VAL A 201 -4.33 3.47 13.06
N ILE A 202 -5.65 3.52 13.19
CA ILE A 202 -6.44 4.66 12.71
C ILE A 202 -6.01 5.95 13.41
N GLN A 203 -5.75 5.91 14.73
CA GLN A 203 -5.19 7.07 15.44
C GLN A 203 -3.77 7.42 14.98
N MET A 204 -2.93 6.42 14.65
CA MET A 204 -1.61 6.69 14.07
C MET A 204 -1.74 7.41 12.73
N VAL A 205 -2.62 6.96 11.83
CA VAL A 205 -2.87 7.60 10.54
C VAL A 205 -3.37 9.04 10.72
N ASP A 206 -4.32 9.24 11.63
CA ASP A 206 -4.84 10.56 12.00
C ASP A 206 -3.73 11.52 12.45
N ASN A 207 -2.82 11.05 13.32
CA ASN A 207 -1.67 11.82 13.77
C ASN A 207 -0.67 12.16 12.64
N GLU A 208 -0.56 11.32 11.61
CA GLU A 208 0.26 11.62 10.44
C GLU A 208 -0.41 12.67 9.55
N LEU A 209 -1.72 12.54 9.32
CA LEU A 209 -2.51 13.47 8.49
C LEU A 209 -2.63 14.87 9.13
N ASP A 210 -2.74 14.95 10.45
CA ASP A 210 -2.81 16.22 11.20
C ASP A 210 -1.75 16.27 12.31
N SER A 211 -0.49 16.36 11.90
CA SER A 211 0.65 16.43 12.82
C SER A 211 0.61 17.60 13.81
N ALA A 212 -0.14 18.67 13.51
CA ALA A 212 -0.27 19.83 14.39
C ALA A 212 -1.14 19.54 15.63
N HIS A 213 -2.05 18.57 15.54
CA HIS A 213 -2.94 18.15 16.62
C HIS A 213 -2.69 16.71 17.07
N ALA A 214 -1.57 16.10 16.67
CA ALA A 214 -1.24 14.73 17.01
C ALA A 214 -1.11 14.52 18.54
N HIS A 215 -1.68 13.42 19.03
CA HIS A 215 -1.61 13.01 20.43
C HIS A 215 -1.19 11.56 20.61
N ALA A 216 -0.75 11.20 21.82
CA ALA A 216 -0.33 9.83 22.11
C ALA A 216 -1.49 8.82 21.88
N VAL A 217 -1.17 7.72 21.20
CA VAL A 217 -2.14 6.64 20.92
C VAL A 217 -2.53 5.95 22.23
N GLN A 218 -3.84 5.91 22.50
CA GLN A 218 -4.39 5.15 23.63
C GLN A 218 -4.63 3.71 23.21
N CYS A 219 -3.69 2.82 23.53
CA CYS A 219 -3.68 1.46 23.02
C CYS A 219 -4.86 0.62 23.51
N THR A 220 -5.63 0.11 22.55
CA THR A 220 -6.67 -0.92 22.76
C THR A 220 -6.15 -2.27 22.29
N PRO A 221 -6.19 -3.35 23.10
CA PRO A 221 -5.72 -4.65 22.64
C PRO A 221 -6.52 -5.17 21.44
N MET A 222 -5.82 -5.50 20.35
CA MET A 222 -6.40 -6.10 19.16
C MET A 222 -5.94 -7.55 18.98
N LYS A 223 -6.83 -8.38 18.41
CA LYS A 223 -6.54 -9.78 18.10
C LYS A 223 -5.90 -9.89 16.72
N PHE A 224 -5.09 -10.93 16.54
CA PHE A 224 -4.64 -11.35 15.22
C PHE A 224 -5.83 -11.85 14.40
N ILE A 225 -5.93 -11.40 13.14
CA ILE A 225 -6.84 -11.91 12.13
C ILE A 225 -6.02 -12.17 10.87
N GLY A 226 -6.00 -13.45 10.46
CA GLY A 226 -5.37 -13.96 9.26
C GLY A 226 -6.33 -13.96 8.08
#